data_AF-X1K5Q4-F1
#
_entry.id   AF-X1K5Q4-F1
#
_cell.length_a   1.000
_cell.length_b   1.000
_cell.length_c   1.000
_cell.angle_alpha   90.00
_cell.angle_beta   90.00
_cell.angle_gamma   90.00
#
_symmetry.space_group_name_H-M   'P 1'
#
loop_
_entity.id
_entity.type
_entity.pdbx_description
1 polymer ?
#
loop_
_entity_poly.entity_id
_entity_poly.type
_entity_poly.pdbx_seq_one_letter_code
_entity_poly.pdbx_strand_id
1 'polypeptide(L)'
;MGVFAAVMTGKGTGAISSVQVFGDSAEAVIKKIFKPAGKKPPTFEPCVICLGTISDGAETIDQVAIACEGPANFAINCHGNPLIVASLMQLLQRHGAALLTTEELL
;
A
#
# COMPACT_ATOMS: atom_id res chain seq x y z
N MET A 1 6.32 9.48 -15.48
CA MET A 1 5.67 9.52 -14.15
C MET A 1 4.80 8.28 -14.02
N GLY A 2 5.33 7.23 -13.41
CA GLY A 2 4.62 5.97 -13.20
C GLY A 2 4.41 5.70 -11.72
N VAL A 3 3.42 4.88 -11.40
CA VAL A 3 3.28 4.24 -10.10
C VAL A 3 3.02 2.76 -10.36
N PHE A 4 3.68 1.91 -9.60
CA PHE A 4 3.64 0.47 -9.75
C PHE A 4 3.28 -0.17 -8.41
N ALA A 5 2.59 -1.30 -8.45
CA ALA A 5 2.24 -2.04 -7.25
C ALA A 5 2.35 -3.55 -7.46
N ALA A 6 2.85 -4.28 -6.47
CA ALA A 6 2.97 -5.73 -6.52
C ALA A 6 2.73 -6.34 -5.14
N VAL A 7 2.10 -7.52 -5.09
CA VAL A 7 2.02 -8.32 -3.86
C VAL A 7 3.37 -9.03 -3.69
N MET A 8 4.03 -8.84 -2.54
CA MET A 8 5.37 -9.37 -2.27
C MET A 8 5.36 -10.64 -1.41
N THR A 9 4.22 -10.95 -0.80
CA THR A 9 4.03 -12.19 -0.03
C THR A 9 3.44 -13.31 -0.89
N GLY A 10 3.72 -14.57 -0.53
CA GLY A 10 3.13 -15.73 -1.19
C GLY A 10 1.60 -15.71 -1.22
N LYS A 11 1.02 -16.31 -2.26
CA LYS A 11 -0.44 -16.39 -2.44
C LYS A 11 -1.08 -17.27 -1.37
N GLY A 12 -2.26 -16.87 -0.88
CA GLY A 12 -3.06 -17.63 0.08
C GLY A 12 -3.42 -16.82 1.32
N THR A 13 -4.00 -17.48 2.31
CA THR A 13 -4.36 -16.86 3.59
C THR A 13 -3.15 -16.83 4.52
N GLY A 14 -2.88 -15.67 5.11
CA GLY A 14 -1.84 -15.48 6.12
C GLY A 14 -2.25 -14.44 7.16
N ALA A 15 -1.44 -14.28 8.21
CA ALA A 15 -1.66 -13.21 9.19
C ALA A 15 -1.45 -11.83 8.54
N ILE A 16 -0.39 -11.69 7.74
CA ILE A 16 0.01 -10.45 7.08
C ILE A 16 0.25 -10.72 5.60
N SER A 17 -0.16 -9.77 4.76
CA SER A 17 0.27 -9.66 3.37
C SER A 17 0.94 -8.30 3.15
N SER A 18 1.98 -8.27 2.31
CA SER A 18 2.71 -7.05 1.98
C SER A 18 2.53 -6.72 0.50
N VAL A 19 2.18 -5.46 0.23
CA VAL A 19 2.06 -4.90 -1.12
C VAL A 19 3.08 -3.77 -1.27
N GLN A 20 4.00 -3.91 -2.20
CA GLN A 20 4.93 -2.85 -2.57
C GLN A 20 4.22 -1.83 -3.44
N VAL A 21 4.47 -0.54 -3.21
CA VAL A 21 4.02 0.56 -4.06
C VAL A 21 5.19 1.52 -4.29
N PHE A 22 5.57 1.73 -5.54
CA PHE A 22 6.76 2.51 -5.87
C PHE A 22 6.62 3.31 -7.17
N GLY A 23 7.50 4.30 -7.34
CA GLY A 23 7.57 5.18 -8.52
C GLY A 23 7.24 6.63 -8.18
N ASP A 24 7.54 7.56 -9.09
CA ASP A 24 7.51 9.02 -8.84
C ASP A 24 6.20 9.54 -8.23
N SER A 25 5.07 8.88 -8.51
CA SER A 25 3.74 9.28 -8.02
C SER A 25 3.20 8.42 -6.87
N ALA A 26 4.00 7.49 -6.32
CA ALA A 26 3.57 6.58 -5.27
C ALA A 26 3.12 7.32 -4.01
N GLU A 27 3.86 8.32 -3.54
CA GLU A 27 3.50 9.08 -2.35
C GLU A 27 2.15 9.80 -2.52
N ALA A 28 1.88 10.33 -3.73
CA ALA A 28 0.63 10.99 -4.04
C ALA A 28 -0.56 10.00 -4.04
N VAL A 29 -0.34 8.75 -4.47
CA VAL A 29 -1.33 7.68 -4.39
C VAL A 29 -1.58 7.29 -2.94
N ILE A 30 -0.51 7.04 -2.16
CA ILE A 30 -0.62 6.69 -0.73
C ILE A 30 -1.39 7.78 0.03
N LYS A 31 -1.07 9.06 -0.17
CA LYS A 31 -1.77 10.20 0.45
C LYS A 31 -3.27 10.25 0.15
N LYS A 32 -3.73 9.72 -0.98
CA LYS A 32 -5.16 9.70 -1.34
C LYS A 32 -5.91 8.58 -0.65
N ILE A 33 -5.29 7.42 -0.49
CA ILE A 33 -5.96 6.20 -0.01
C ILE A 33 -5.76 5.95 1.49
N PHE A 34 -4.69 6.50 2.08
CA PHE A 34 -4.29 6.25 3.45
C PHE A 34 -4.74 7.36 4.40
N LYS A 35 -5.30 6.94 5.54
CA LYS A 35 -5.66 7.80 6.66
C LYS A 35 -4.89 7.37 7.91
N PRO A 36 -4.03 8.23 8.50
CA PRO A 36 -3.29 7.88 9.71
C PRO A 36 -4.25 7.66 10.90
N ALA A 37 -3.89 6.74 11.80
CA ALA A 37 -4.66 6.51 13.03
C ALA A 37 -4.55 7.66 14.04
N GLY A 38 -3.48 8.45 13.96
CA GLY A 38 -3.21 9.60 14.82
C GLY A 38 -3.73 10.93 14.27
N LYS A 39 -3.68 11.98 15.11
CA LYS A 39 -4.04 13.36 14.71
C LYS A 39 -2.96 14.06 13.88
N LYS A 40 -1.74 13.53 13.87
CA LYS A 40 -0.63 14.10 13.10
C LYS A 40 -0.68 13.58 11.66
N PRO A 41 -0.36 14.42 10.66
CA PRO A 41 -0.19 13.94 9.30
C PRO A 41 0.91 12.87 9.25
N PRO A 42 0.82 11.89 8.35
CA PRO A 42 1.90 10.91 8.19
C PRO A 42 3.14 11.62 7.63
N THR A 43 4.30 11.25 8.18
CA THR A 43 5.59 11.65 7.64
C THR A 43 6.12 10.51 6.79
N PHE A 44 6.23 10.73 5.48
CA PHE A 44 6.75 9.74 4.53
C PHE A 44 8.27 9.86 4.39
N GLU A 45 8.96 9.83 5.53
CA GLU A 45 10.42 9.79 5.58
C GLU A 45 10.92 8.35 5.59
N PRO A 46 12.09 8.05 4.97
CA PRO A 46 12.68 6.72 5.05
C PRO A 46 12.81 6.21 6.50
N CYS A 47 12.60 4.91 6.69
CA CYS A 47 12.62 4.23 7.99
C CYS A 47 11.47 4.62 8.95
N VAL A 48 10.44 5.30 8.46
CA VAL A 48 9.22 5.59 9.24
C VAL A 48 8.12 4.58 8.92
N ILE A 49 7.44 4.10 9.97
CA ILE A 49 6.24 3.27 9.87
C ILE A 49 5.02 4.10 10.29
N CYS A 50 4.04 4.18 9.40
CA CYS A 50 2.77 4.86 9.64
C CYS A 50 1.64 3.84 9.85
N LEU A 51 1.01 3.84 11.02
CA LEU A 51 -0.20 3.06 11.29
C LEU A 51 -1.45 3.86 10.91
N GLY A 52 -2.39 3.22 10.23
CA GLY A 52 -3.64 3.85 9.83
C GLY A 52 -4.58 2.89 9.12
N THR A 53 -5.49 3.45 8.33
CA THR A 53 -6.46 2.69 7.54
C THR A 53 -6.34 3.06 6.08
N ILE A 54 -6.59 2.10 5.19
CA ILE A 54 -6.83 2.35 3.77
C ILE A 54 -8.32 2.27 3.51
N SER A 55 -8.85 3.25 2.77
CA SER A 55 -10.28 3.35 2.48
C SER A 55 -10.53 3.61 0.99
N ASP A 56 -11.60 3.04 0.46
CA ASP A 56 -12.20 3.39 -0.83
C ASP A 56 -13.45 4.24 -0.58
N GLY A 57 -13.30 5.56 -0.69
CA GLY A 57 -14.35 6.50 -0.31
C GLY A 57 -14.74 6.38 1.16
N ALA A 58 -15.95 5.91 1.44
CA ALA A 58 -16.48 5.73 2.80
C ALA A 58 -16.18 4.33 3.38
N GLU A 59 -15.77 3.38 2.55
CA GLU A 59 -15.53 2.00 2.98
C GLU A 59 -14.07 1.82 3.38
N THR A 60 -13.84 1.29 4.59
CA THR A 60 -12.49 0.91 5.03
C THR A 60 -12.17 -0.47 4.50
N ILE A 61 -11.09 -0.57 3.72
CA ILE A 61 -10.57 -1.86 3.22
C ILE A 61 -9.88 -2.60 4.35
N ASP A 62 -8.93 -1.94 5.02
CA ASP A 62 -8.19 -2.54 6.13
C ASP A 62 -7.47 -1.51 7.01
N GLN A 63 -7.13 -1.93 8.22
CA GLN A 63 -6.11 -1.27 9.04
C GLN A 63 -4.73 -1.77 8.61
N VAL A 64 -3.81 -0.86 8.30
CA VAL A 64 -2.51 -1.19 7.72
C VAL A 64 -1.36 -0.48 8.43
N ALA A 65 -0.17 -1.05 8.30
CA ALA A 65 1.09 -0.40 8.61
C ALA A 65 1.86 -0.13 7.31
N ILE A 66 2.10 1.14 6.99
CA ILE A 66 2.87 1.56 5.82
C ILE A 66 4.31 1.82 6.25
N ALA A 67 5.25 1.03 5.75
CA ALA A 67 6.68 1.29 5.90
C ALA A 67 7.17 2.15 4.72
N CYS A 68 7.88 3.22 5.02
CA CYS A 68 8.53 4.08 4.03
C CYS A 68 9.97 3.61 3.88
N GLU A 69 10.26 2.83 2.84
CA GLU A 69 11.57 2.21 2.64
C GLU A 69 12.55 3.12 1.90
N GLY A 70 12.03 4.13 1.18
CA GLY A 70 12.83 5.12 0.50
C GLY A 70 11.97 6.21 -0.15
N PRO A 71 12.59 7.16 -0.86
CA PRO A 71 11.87 8.17 -1.63
C PRO A 71 10.91 7.49 -2.62
N ALA A 72 9.61 7.75 -2.45
CA ALA A 72 8.55 7.19 -3.29
C ALA A 72 8.54 5.64 -3.36
N ASN A 73 8.97 4.96 -2.29
CA ASN A 73 8.93 3.50 -2.16
C ASN A 73 8.30 3.09 -0.82
N PHE A 74 7.20 2.36 -0.87
CA PHE A 74 6.36 2.05 0.28
C PHE A 74 5.99 0.56 0.31
N ALA A 75 6.03 -0.04 1.49
CA ALA A 75 5.46 -1.35 1.75
C ALA A 75 4.19 -1.20 2.60
N ILE A 76 3.04 -1.58 2.03
CA ILE A 76 1.75 -1.61 2.72
C ILE A 76 1.57 -3.00 3.32
N ASN A 77 1.64 -3.09 4.64
CA ASN A 77 1.38 -4.33 5.37
C ASN A 77 -0.06 -4.34 5.87
N CYS A 78 -0.85 -5.26 5.32
CA CYS A 78 -2.27 -5.47 5.62
C CYS A 78 -2.50 -6.89 6.17
N HIS A 79 -3.71 -7.17 6.64
CA HIS A 79 -4.11 -8.52 7.00
C HIS A 79 -4.06 -9.44 5.77
N GLY A 80 -3.49 -10.64 5.94
CA GLY A 80 -3.29 -11.60 4.84
C GLY A 80 -4.55 -12.32 4.36
N ASN A 81 -5.70 -11.65 4.36
CA ASN A 81 -6.92 -12.16 3.74
C ASN A 81 -6.88 -11.87 2.22
N PRO A 82 -7.01 -12.89 1.34
CA PRO A 82 -6.98 -12.69 -0.11
C PRO A 82 -7.97 -11.64 -0.63
N LEU A 83 -9.14 -11.48 0.02
CA LEU A 83 -10.12 -10.46 -0.36
C LEU A 83 -9.63 -9.05 -0.06
N ILE A 84 -8.96 -8.84 1.07
CA ILE A 84 -8.36 -7.55 1.44
C ILE A 84 -7.27 -7.17 0.44
N VAL A 85 -6.38 -8.12 0.14
CA VAL A 85 -5.28 -7.92 -0.81
C VAL A 85 -5.81 -7.59 -2.21
N ALA A 86 -6.84 -8.32 -2.68
CA ALA A 86 -7.48 -8.04 -3.96
C ALA A 86 -8.12 -6.64 -4.01
N SER A 87 -8.86 -6.25 -2.97
CA SER A 87 -9.46 -4.91 -2.87
C SER A 87 -8.42 -3.80 -2.84
N LEU A 88 -7.32 -3.99 -2.11
CA LEU A 88 -6.19 -3.05 -2.07
C LEU A 88 -5.54 -2.89 -3.45
N MET A 89 -5.23 -4.01 -4.14
CA MET A 89 -4.65 -3.97 -5.48
C MET A 89 -5.57 -3.30 -6.50
N GLN A 90 -6.89 -3.55 -6.44
CA GLN A 90 -7.89 -2.88 -7.28
C GLN A 90 -8.00 -1.39 -6.97
N LEU A 91 -7.92 -0.99 -5.70
CA LEU A 91 -7.88 0.43 -5.32
C LEU A 91 -6.64 1.12 -5.88
N LEU A 92 -5.45 0.53 -5.73
CA LEU A 92 -4.20 1.06 -6.27
C LEU A 92 -4.28 1.20 -7.80
N GLN A 93 -4.82 0.20 -8.50
CA GLN A 93 -5.01 0.25 -9.95
C GLN A 93 -5.94 1.39 -10.38
N ARG A 94 -7.07 1.59 -9.68
CA ARG A 94 -7.99 2.71 -9.95
C ARG A 94 -7.35 4.08 -9.70
N HIS A 95 -6.35 4.15 -8.82
CA HIS A 95 -5.54 5.36 -8.59
C HIS A 95 -4.32 5.48 -9.54
N GLY A 96 -4.25 4.65 -10.57
CA GLY A 96 -3.27 4.75 -11.65
C GLY A 96 -2.04 3.88 -11.50
N ALA A 97 -2.00 2.98 -10.51
CA ALA A 97 -0.90 2.03 -10.37
C ALA A 97 -0.96 0.94 -11.44
N ALA A 98 0.15 0.73 -12.15
CA ALA A 98 0.35 -0.46 -12.95
C ALA A 98 0.64 -1.65 -12.01
N LEU A 99 -0.16 -2.70 -12.10
CA LEU A 99 0.03 -3.89 -11.27
C LEU A 99 1.10 -4.78 -11.92
N LEU A 100 2.13 -5.10 -11.15
CA LEU A 100 3.23 -5.97 -11.53
C LEU A 100 3.15 -7.30 -10.79
N THR A 101 3.80 -8.32 -11.34
CA THR A 101 4.11 -9.53 -10.59
C THR A 101 5.32 -9.30 -9.68
N THR A 102 5.52 -10.18 -8.69
CA THR A 102 6.69 -10.11 -7.82
C THR A 102 7.99 -10.27 -8.63
N GLU A 103 7.97 -11.11 -9.67
CA GLU A 103 9.12 -11.38 -10.53
C GLU A 103 9.52 -10.18 -11.40
N GLU A 104 8.55 -9.33 -11.78
CA GLU A 104 8.82 -8.10 -12.54
C GLU A 104 9.46 -7.00 -11.67
N LEU A 105 9.45 -7.15 -10.34
CA LEU A 105 9.99 -6.20 -9.37
C LEU A 105 11.41 -6.56 -8.92
N LEU A 106 11.85 -7.80 -9.13
CA LEU A 106 13.15 -8.35 -8.70
C LEU A 106 14.28 -8.13 -9.70
#